data_AF-A0A496W0C5-F1
#
_entry.id   AF-A0A496W0C5-F1
#
_cell.length_a   1.000
_cell.length_b   1.000
_cell.length_c   1.000
_cell.angle_alpha   90.00
_cell.angle_beta   90.00
_cell.angle_gamma   90.00
#
_symmetry.space_group_name_H-M   'P 1'
#
loop_
_entity.id
_entity.type
_entity.pdbx_description
1 polymer ?
#
loop_
_entity_poly.entity_id
_entity_poly.type
_entity_poly.pdbx_seq_one_letter_code
_entity_poly.pdbx_strand_id
1 'polypeptide(L)'
;MGNLGNLNCLKHGTIYRGPLQKNNFIKLRFYVTLPEASGAEDIITVTATSQGDSKVTAVAEIRVGVREEEEEIITPPRGDEKSDMTVVIEDTARMTGKLIMVSNALETFLINQFDNEGEGPVNLPTVELITFKDEAVSRVVTDNIGRVIGWLRGLQPAGGDDCPNASVAGLESALEHIRPNGQIILVTASSPHKDAAAAIAKAQQQKVKVQVMLLDSCDNEAADKAIYKSIADETGGTFNWASGEVTSLGKFEELISAVVTSTATEVDKQVEQASIKLTITSPTHGTVTGSGINCPTDTCSATFRKGDSVTLNALGNAPYQFVSWSGGCQDSFTITSDMECTAKFEQPVIYVLTKPSSLNTTVTIDMERFLDFCADESGCSITLGKKEVNAATKDRVILRGPATLVYNQATKHWNVGAPINNNGIDADSGEQHFMGLYPCYFIDAEYTCGDEACNPDHINKTDNKAQVGLVNWHGNPNTVCVLVIRD
;
A
#
# COMPACT_ATOMS: atom_id res chain seq x y z
N MET A 1 -11.65 2.25 -30.77
CA MET A 1 -11.48 3.62 -31.27
C MET A 1 -12.69 4.41 -30.84
N GLY A 2 -12.51 5.41 -29.99
CA GLY A 2 -13.58 6.30 -29.55
C GLY A 2 -12.95 7.48 -28.82
N ASN A 3 -12.94 8.65 -29.47
CA ASN A 3 -12.55 9.90 -28.85
C ASN A 3 -13.54 10.19 -27.71
N LEU A 4 -13.03 10.39 -26.49
CA LEU A 4 -13.83 10.94 -25.40
C LEU A 4 -13.80 12.47 -25.50
N GLY A 5 -14.91 13.12 -25.14
CA GLY A 5 -15.00 14.58 -25.11
C GLY A 5 -16.11 15.10 -24.21
N ASN A 6 -15.96 16.37 -23.85
CA ASN A 6 -16.82 17.30 -23.11
C ASN A 6 -17.43 16.83 -21.77
N LEU A 7 -16.79 17.27 -20.67
CA LEU A 7 -17.42 17.42 -19.36
C LEU A 7 -18.32 18.67 -19.33
N ASN A 8 -19.46 18.59 -18.63
CA ASN A 8 -20.26 19.75 -18.24
C ASN A 8 -20.23 19.87 -16.71
N CYS A 9 -19.73 20.99 -16.18
CA CYS A 9 -19.92 21.34 -14.76
C CYS A 9 -21.12 22.27 -14.62
N LEU A 10 -22.10 21.87 -13.81
CA LEU A 10 -23.16 22.75 -13.34
C LEU A 10 -22.61 23.53 -12.13
N LYS A 11 -22.39 24.83 -12.36
CA LYS A 11 -21.79 25.88 -11.51
C LYS A 11 -20.25 26.01 -11.56
N HIS A 12 -19.84 27.07 -12.26
CA HIS A 12 -18.58 27.83 -12.13
C HIS A 12 -17.26 27.04 -12.26
N GLY A 13 -17.01 26.46 -13.44
CA GLY A 13 -15.68 25.97 -13.82
C GLY A 13 -15.41 26.15 -15.32
N THR A 14 -14.16 26.46 -15.69
CA THR A 14 -13.69 26.49 -17.09
C THR A 14 -13.18 25.11 -17.48
N ILE A 15 -13.59 24.60 -18.65
CA ILE A 15 -13.24 23.27 -19.16
C ILE A 15 -12.10 23.39 -20.20
N TYR A 16 -11.03 22.61 -20.05
CA TYR A 16 -10.06 22.40 -21.14
C TYR A 16 -10.60 21.33 -22.12
N ARG A 17 -10.62 21.62 -23.43
CA ARG A 17 -11.16 20.74 -24.49
C ARG A 17 -10.05 20.29 -25.42
N GLY A 18 -9.70 19.00 -25.41
CA GLY A 18 -8.80 18.34 -26.37
C GLY A 18 -9.18 16.87 -26.58
N PRO A 19 -8.81 16.24 -27.71
CA PRO A 19 -9.16 14.84 -28.01
C PRO A 19 -8.47 13.87 -27.04
N LEU A 20 -9.25 12.98 -26.43
CA LEU A 20 -8.79 12.02 -25.42
C LEU A 20 -8.37 10.68 -26.07
N GLN A 21 -7.11 10.28 -25.85
CA GLN A 21 -6.57 8.95 -26.17
C GLN A 21 -6.79 7.97 -25.00
N LYS A 22 -6.72 6.66 -25.27
CA LYS A 22 -6.87 5.59 -24.27
C LYS A 22 -5.77 5.71 -23.20
N ASN A 23 -6.15 5.84 -21.92
CA ASN A 23 -5.30 6.06 -20.73
C ASN A 23 -4.94 7.51 -20.36
N ASN A 24 -5.65 8.53 -20.87
CA ASN A 24 -5.44 9.91 -20.42
C ASN A 24 -6.31 10.25 -19.19
N PHE A 25 -5.70 10.84 -18.16
CA PHE A 25 -6.38 11.47 -17.03
C PHE A 25 -6.92 12.86 -17.41
N ILE A 26 -8.06 13.25 -16.85
CA ILE A 26 -8.62 14.61 -16.98
C ILE A 26 -8.43 15.33 -15.64
N LYS A 27 -7.62 16.40 -15.63
CA LYS A 27 -7.48 17.26 -14.44
C LYS A 27 -8.64 18.25 -14.38
N LEU A 28 -9.30 18.34 -13.24
CA LEU A 28 -10.38 19.29 -12.96
C LEU A 28 -9.96 20.19 -11.81
N ARG A 29 -10.08 21.51 -11.99
CA ARG A 29 -9.84 22.49 -10.93
C ARG A 29 -11.18 23.06 -10.46
N PHE A 30 -11.45 22.95 -9.17
CA PHE A 30 -12.62 23.51 -8.52
C PHE A 30 -12.19 24.68 -7.64
N TYR A 31 -12.86 25.81 -7.78
CA TYR A 31 -12.80 26.88 -6.78
C TYR A 31 -14.02 26.71 -5.89
N VAL A 32 -13.79 26.33 -4.63
CA VAL A 32 -14.86 26.00 -3.70
C VAL A 32 -14.87 27.05 -2.59
N THR A 33 -16.03 27.64 -2.35
CA THR A 33 -16.26 28.44 -1.14
C THR A 33 -16.57 27.46 -0.01
N LEU A 34 -15.83 27.53 1.09
CA LEU A 34 -16.13 26.70 2.26
C LEU A 34 -17.50 27.07 2.84
N PRO A 35 -18.28 26.09 3.35
CA PRO A 35 -19.51 26.37 4.07
C PRO A 35 -19.30 27.35 5.22
N GLU A 36 -20.22 28.29 5.43
CA GLU A 36 -20.11 29.30 6.48
C GLU A 36 -20.31 28.74 7.90
N ALA A 37 -20.89 27.55 8.02
CA ALA A 37 -21.20 26.90 9.29
C ALA A 37 -20.33 25.68 9.54
N SER A 38 -19.83 25.56 10.77
CA SER A 38 -19.22 24.33 11.27
C SER A 38 -20.21 23.16 11.21
N GLY A 39 -19.72 21.98 10.81
CA GLY A 39 -20.50 20.78 10.57
C GLY A 39 -21.26 20.75 9.24
N ALA A 40 -21.25 21.84 8.45
CA ALA A 40 -21.83 21.84 7.12
C ALA A 40 -20.87 21.20 6.11
N GLU A 41 -21.41 20.32 5.26
CA GLU A 41 -20.73 19.71 4.12
C GLU A 41 -21.40 20.15 2.82
N ASP A 42 -20.61 20.70 1.90
CA ASP A 42 -20.95 20.79 0.49
C ASP A 42 -20.46 19.53 -0.23
N ILE A 43 -21.30 18.97 -1.10
CA ILE A 43 -20.94 17.83 -1.93
C ILE A 43 -20.80 18.32 -3.37
N ILE A 44 -19.59 18.20 -3.90
CA ILE A 44 -19.28 18.44 -5.30
C ILE A 44 -19.36 17.09 -6.02
N THR A 45 -20.40 16.94 -6.84
CA THR A 45 -20.57 15.75 -7.67
C THR A 45 -19.98 16.00 -9.06
N VAL A 46 -19.03 15.17 -9.46
CA VAL A 46 -18.44 15.14 -10.79
C VAL A 46 -19.02 13.94 -11.55
N THR A 47 -19.79 14.21 -12.59
CA THR A 47 -20.34 13.15 -13.46
C THR A 47 -19.67 13.20 -14.82
N ALA A 48 -19.02 12.11 -15.20
CA ALA A 48 -18.53 11.86 -16.55
C ALA A 48 -19.52 10.96 -17.30
N THR A 49 -19.88 11.32 -18.54
CA THR A 49 -20.78 10.51 -19.39
C THR A 49 -20.05 10.17 -20.68
N SER A 50 -20.15 8.90 -21.11
CA SER A 50 -19.57 8.46 -22.38
C SER A 50 -20.24 9.17 -23.56
N GLN A 51 -19.44 9.65 -24.52
CA GLN A 51 -19.96 10.24 -25.75
C GLN A 51 -20.62 9.22 -26.68
N GLY A 52 -20.23 7.95 -26.59
CA GLY A 52 -20.74 6.86 -27.45
C GLY A 52 -21.97 6.15 -26.89
N ASP A 53 -22.25 6.30 -25.59
CA ASP A 53 -23.43 5.75 -24.93
C ASP A 53 -23.81 6.62 -23.73
N SER A 54 -24.92 7.35 -23.85
CA SER A 54 -25.40 8.26 -22.80
C SER A 54 -25.83 7.56 -21.51
N LYS A 55 -25.94 6.23 -21.51
CA LYS A 55 -26.23 5.43 -20.31
C LYS A 55 -24.98 5.07 -19.52
N VAL A 56 -23.79 5.21 -20.10
CA VAL A 56 -22.54 4.92 -19.41
C VAL A 56 -22.06 6.20 -18.72
N THR A 57 -22.23 6.24 -17.41
CA THR A 57 -21.79 7.34 -16.56
C THR A 57 -20.83 6.84 -15.48
N ALA A 58 -19.91 7.71 -15.06
CA ALA A 58 -19.10 7.56 -13.86
C ALA A 58 -19.34 8.79 -12.97
N VAL A 59 -19.52 8.57 -11.67
CA VAL A 59 -19.79 9.63 -10.70
C VAL A 59 -18.70 9.57 -9.63
N ALA A 60 -18.10 10.72 -9.35
CA ALA A 60 -17.23 10.94 -8.21
C ALA A 60 -17.83 12.03 -7.32
N GLU A 61 -17.75 11.86 -6.01
CA GLU A 61 -18.20 12.85 -5.04
C GLU A 61 -17.00 13.37 -4.25
N ILE A 62 -16.88 14.69 -4.15
CA ILE A 62 -15.92 15.37 -3.30
C ILE A 62 -16.72 16.07 -2.21
N ARG A 63 -16.46 15.72 -0.94
CA ARG A 63 -17.08 16.37 0.21
C ARG A 63 -16.18 17.48 0.70
N VAL A 64 -16.73 18.68 0.80
CA VAL A 64 -16.04 19.88 1.27
C VAL A 64 -16.83 20.40 2.46
N GLY A 65 -16.32 20.22 3.67
CA GLY A 65 -17.00 20.69 4.87
C GLY A 65 -16.05 21.40 5.81
N VAL A 66 -16.59 22.28 6.63
CA VAL A 66 -15.90 22.83 7.80
C VAL A 66 -16.23 21.89 8.96
N ARG A 67 -15.29 21.04 9.37
CA ARG A 67 -15.46 20.26 10.60
C ARG A 67 -15.14 21.15 11.79
N GLU A 68 -15.97 21.08 12.82
CA GLU A 68 -15.52 21.32 14.19
C GLU A 68 -14.42 20.27 14.44
N GLU A 69 -13.15 20.65 14.27
CA GLU A 69 -12.12 19.95 15.02
C GLU A 69 -12.48 20.26 16.48
N GLU A 70 -12.91 19.23 17.21
CA GLU A 70 -13.03 19.32 18.65
C GLU A 70 -11.74 19.99 19.15
N GLU A 71 -11.89 21.06 19.94
CA GLU A 71 -10.81 21.67 20.70
C GLU A 71 -10.27 20.63 21.69
N GLU A 72 -9.57 19.65 21.17
CA GLU A 72 -8.59 18.95 21.93
C GLU A 72 -7.29 19.48 21.34
N ILE A 73 -6.54 20.21 22.17
CA ILE A 73 -5.10 20.37 21.99
C ILE A 73 -4.53 18.96 22.17
N ILE A 74 -4.80 18.08 21.21
CA ILE A 74 -4.06 16.86 21.05
C ILE A 74 -2.75 17.41 20.51
N THR A 75 -1.71 17.45 21.35
CA THR A 75 -0.44 16.98 20.82
C THR A 75 -0.75 15.56 20.36
N PRO A 76 -1.01 15.28 19.05
CA PRO A 76 -1.14 13.88 18.64
C PRO A 76 0.09 13.19 19.23
N PRO A 77 -0.06 12.09 19.99
CA PRO A 77 1.10 11.39 20.47
C PRO A 77 1.97 11.18 19.24
N ARG A 78 3.17 11.75 19.25
CA ARG A 78 4.16 11.52 18.22
C ARG A 78 4.41 10.02 18.26
N GLY A 79 3.72 9.30 17.39
CA GLY A 79 4.02 7.90 17.15
C GLY A 79 5.41 7.79 16.53
N ASP A 80 5.69 6.68 15.88
CA ASP A 80 6.94 6.53 15.13
C ASP A 80 6.95 7.33 13.81
N GLU A 81 5.93 8.15 13.55
CA GLU A 81 5.80 8.96 12.34
C GLU A 81 6.84 10.09 12.33
N LYS A 82 7.57 10.15 11.20
CA LYS A 82 8.56 11.20 10.95
C LYS A 82 8.11 12.13 9.83
N SER A 83 8.56 13.38 9.90
CA SER A 83 8.35 14.39 8.84
C SER A 83 9.56 14.49 7.91
N ASP A 84 9.32 14.84 6.65
CA ASP A 84 10.36 15.24 5.69
C ASP A 84 10.63 16.74 5.76
N MET A 85 9.59 17.50 6.13
CA MET A 85 9.64 18.93 6.38
C MET A 85 8.97 19.27 7.72
N THR A 86 9.56 20.13 8.53
CA THR A 86 8.90 20.65 9.74
C THR A 86 8.78 22.17 9.66
N VAL A 87 7.59 22.71 9.90
CA VAL A 87 7.35 24.14 10.07
C VAL A 87 7.29 24.42 11.56
N VAL A 88 8.31 25.12 12.08
CA VAL A 88 8.41 25.52 13.48
C VAL A 88 8.11 27.01 13.55
N ILE A 89 6.95 27.37 14.12
CA ILE A 89 6.43 28.73 14.03
C ILE A 89 6.04 29.31 15.38
N GLU A 90 6.47 30.55 15.62
CA GLU A 90 6.04 31.31 16.78
C GLU A 90 4.55 31.67 16.68
N ASP A 91 3.80 31.51 17.76
CA ASP A 91 2.35 31.80 17.82
C ASP A 91 2.02 32.97 18.78
N THR A 92 2.97 33.88 19.03
CA THR A 92 2.76 35.05 19.91
C THR A 92 2.03 36.19 19.18
N ALA A 93 1.54 37.19 19.93
CA ALA A 93 0.92 38.38 19.35
C ALA A 93 1.83 39.13 18.34
N ARG A 94 3.16 38.98 18.43
CA ARG A 94 4.15 39.56 17.49
C ARG A 94 4.09 38.95 16.08
N MET A 95 3.44 37.79 15.96
CA MET A 95 3.24 37.05 14.71
C MET A 95 1.88 37.32 14.07
N THR A 96 1.04 38.15 14.69
CA THR A 96 -0.26 38.56 14.14
C THR A 96 -0.13 39.08 12.71
N GLY A 97 -0.90 38.51 11.79
CA GLY A 97 -0.86 38.85 10.35
C GLY A 97 0.33 38.25 9.57
N LYS A 98 1.41 37.84 10.24
CA LYS A 98 2.60 37.23 9.61
C LYS A 98 2.40 35.73 9.32
N LEU A 99 1.61 35.02 10.15
CA LEU A 99 1.33 33.58 9.98
C LEU A 99 0.59 33.26 8.67
N ILE A 100 -0.31 34.14 8.24
CA ILE A 100 -1.11 33.97 7.02
C ILE A 100 -0.21 33.82 5.78
N MET A 101 0.93 34.50 5.76
CA MET A 101 1.84 34.50 4.61
C MET A 101 2.55 33.15 4.44
N VAL A 102 2.90 32.49 5.55
CA VAL A 102 3.43 31.11 5.52
C VAL A 102 2.37 30.15 4.99
N SER A 103 1.12 30.31 5.41
CA SER A 103 0.00 29.49 4.89
C SER A 103 -0.22 29.67 3.38
N ASN A 104 -0.16 30.91 2.88
CA ASN A 104 -0.33 31.23 1.46
C ASN A 104 0.84 30.68 0.60
N ALA A 105 2.05 30.67 1.15
CA ALA A 105 3.21 30.10 0.47
C ALA A 105 3.12 28.58 0.36
N LEU A 106 2.67 27.88 1.42
CA LEU A 106 2.40 26.44 1.37
C LEU A 106 1.26 26.10 0.39
N GLU A 107 0.22 26.93 0.34
CA GLU A 107 -0.86 26.80 -0.64
C GLU A 107 -0.34 26.95 -2.07
N THR A 108 0.55 27.91 -2.32
CA THR A 108 1.19 28.09 -3.63
C THR A 108 2.01 26.87 -4.03
N PHE A 109 2.82 26.31 -3.12
CA PHE A 109 3.54 25.07 -3.36
C PHE A 109 2.59 23.93 -3.72
N LEU A 110 1.53 23.74 -2.92
CA LEU A 110 0.54 22.68 -3.14
C LEU A 110 -0.14 22.81 -4.52
N ILE A 111 -0.52 24.01 -4.93
CA ILE A 111 -1.10 24.29 -6.25
C ILE A 111 -0.11 23.91 -7.36
N ASN A 112 1.15 24.29 -7.24
CA ASN A 112 2.17 24.00 -8.25
C ASN A 112 2.40 22.49 -8.43
N GLN A 113 2.27 21.70 -7.36
CA GLN A 113 2.38 20.23 -7.45
C GLN A 113 1.25 19.62 -8.27
N PHE A 114 0.03 20.15 -8.17
CA PHE A 114 -1.10 19.68 -8.98
C PHE A 114 -1.03 20.12 -10.43
N ASP A 115 -0.29 21.18 -10.76
CA ASP A 115 -0.16 21.71 -12.11
C ASP A 115 0.90 20.98 -12.96
N ASN A 116 1.80 20.21 -12.35
CA ASN A 116 2.74 19.35 -13.07
C ASN A 116 1.99 18.18 -13.74
N GLU A 117 1.80 18.27 -15.06
CA GLU A 117 1.09 17.28 -15.89
C GLU A 117 1.87 15.97 -16.02
N GLY A 118 1.33 14.84 -15.52
CA GLY A 118 1.73 13.52 -16.04
C GLY A 118 1.81 12.35 -15.07
N GLU A 119 1.90 12.57 -13.76
CA GLU A 119 2.14 11.48 -12.81
C GLU A 119 0.93 11.22 -11.93
N GLY A 120 0.74 9.94 -11.56
CA GLY A 120 -0.33 9.46 -10.67
C GLY A 120 -0.19 10.02 -9.25
N PRO A 121 -0.64 9.31 -8.20
CA PRO A 121 -0.69 9.87 -6.85
C PRO A 121 0.66 10.48 -6.45
N VAL A 122 0.66 11.80 -6.26
CA VAL A 122 1.85 12.59 -5.89
C VAL A 122 2.20 12.20 -4.46
N ASN A 123 3.36 11.58 -4.26
CA ASN A 123 3.86 11.27 -2.92
C ASN A 123 4.39 12.57 -2.30
N LEU A 124 3.47 13.40 -1.79
CA LEU A 124 3.80 14.66 -1.17
C LEU A 124 4.65 14.44 0.09
N PRO A 125 5.52 15.39 0.45
CA PRO A 125 6.28 15.30 1.68
C PRO A 125 5.37 15.27 2.90
N THR A 126 5.72 14.44 3.88
CA THR A 126 5.11 14.46 5.20
C THR A 126 5.57 15.72 5.93
N VAL A 127 4.64 16.56 6.34
CA VAL A 127 4.91 17.83 7.02
C VAL A 127 4.48 17.77 8.48
N GLU A 128 5.35 18.21 9.39
CA GLU A 128 4.99 18.49 10.77
C GLU A 128 4.82 20.01 10.99
N LEU A 129 3.79 20.40 11.73
CA LEU A 129 3.64 21.77 12.24
C LEU A 129 3.90 21.77 13.75
N ILE A 130 4.88 22.57 14.17
CA ILE A 130 5.17 22.85 15.58
C ILE A 130 4.92 24.33 15.81
N THR A 131 4.08 24.67 16.79
CA THR A 131 3.93 26.05 17.26
C THR A 131 4.67 26.25 18.56
N PHE A 132 5.14 27.46 18.85
CA PHE A 132 5.75 27.74 20.15
C PHE A 132 5.43 29.14 20.70
N LYS A 133 5.41 29.21 22.03
CA LYS A 133 5.40 30.43 22.86
C LYS A 133 6.45 30.24 23.95
N ASP A 134 6.03 29.90 25.17
CA ASP A 134 6.92 29.49 26.28
C ASP A 134 7.31 28.00 26.19
N GLU A 135 6.49 27.22 25.51
CA GLU A 135 6.72 25.81 25.22
C GLU A 135 6.44 25.51 23.74
N ALA A 136 7.05 24.44 23.23
CA ALA A 136 6.84 23.97 21.88
C ALA A 136 5.80 22.85 21.83
N VAL A 137 4.85 22.96 20.91
CA VAL A 137 3.70 22.06 20.77
C VAL A 137 3.63 21.55 19.34
N SER A 138 3.73 20.24 19.14
CA SER A 138 3.42 19.60 17.86
C SER A 138 1.91 19.60 17.64
N ARG A 139 1.45 20.17 16.52
CA ARG A 139 0.02 20.32 16.20
C ARG A 139 -0.47 19.23 15.28
N VAL A 140 0.30 18.91 14.26
CA VAL A 140 -0.07 17.90 13.26
C VAL A 140 1.17 17.37 12.56
N VAL A 141 1.17 16.07 12.23
CA VAL A 141 2.10 15.40 11.32
C VAL A 141 1.26 14.76 10.22
N THR A 142 1.46 15.14 8.96
CA THR A 142 0.61 14.67 7.85
C THR A 142 1.25 14.94 6.48
N ASP A 143 0.99 14.07 5.51
CA ASP A 143 1.25 14.28 4.08
C ASP A 143 0.15 15.12 3.39
N ASN A 144 -0.97 15.36 4.08
CA ASN A 144 -2.01 16.27 3.62
C ASN A 144 -1.65 17.72 4.00
N ILE A 145 -0.89 18.38 3.12
CA ILE A 145 -0.47 19.78 3.29
C ILE A 145 -1.68 20.71 3.48
N GLY A 146 -2.84 20.39 2.92
CA GLY A 146 -4.09 21.14 3.15
C GLY A 146 -4.50 21.19 4.63
N ARG A 147 -4.26 20.12 5.40
CA ARG A 147 -4.50 20.13 6.86
C ARG A 147 -3.54 21.08 7.56
N VAL A 148 -2.26 21.11 7.17
CA VAL A 148 -1.27 22.05 7.74
C VAL A 148 -1.66 23.50 7.46
N ILE A 149 -2.11 23.80 6.24
CA ILE A 149 -2.63 25.12 5.86
C ILE A 149 -3.85 25.50 6.73
N GLY A 150 -4.77 24.55 6.93
CA GLY A 150 -5.95 24.73 7.80
C GLY A 150 -5.56 25.11 9.23
N TRP A 151 -4.63 24.35 9.83
CA TRP A 151 -4.09 24.65 11.17
C TRP A 151 -3.47 26.05 11.24
N LEU A 152 -2.58 26.40 10.29
CA LEU A 152 -1.94 27.72 10.26
C LEU A 152 -2.95 28.87 10.14
N ARG A 153 -4.01 28.71 9.36
CA ARG A 153 -5.07 29.71 9.19
C ARG A 153 -5.98 29.83 10.42
N GLY A 154 -6.09 28.76 11.20
CA GLY A 154 -6.86 28.72 12.45
C GLY A 154 -6.12 29.26 13.67
N LEU A 155 -4.79 29.46 13.59
CA LEU A 155 -4.02 29.99 14.72
C LEU A 155 -4.48 31.39 15.11
N GLN A 156 -4.68 31.59 16.42
CA GLN A 156 -4.98 32.88 17.02
C GLN A 156 -3.76 33.35 17.83
N PRO A 157 -2.77 34.00 17.18
CA PRO A 157 -1.59 34.48 17.88
C PRO A 157 -1.95 35.41 19.02
N ALA A 158 -1.47 35.08 20.21
CA ALA A 158 -1.82 35.75 21.46
C ALA A 158 -0.74 35.56 22.51
N GLY A 159 -0.68 36.48 23.48
CA GLY A 159 0.38 36.53 24.50
C GLY A 159 1.74 36.91 23.91
N GLY A 160 2.81 36.60 24.64
CA GLY A 160 4.18 36.95 24.26
C GLY A 160 4.64 38.33 24.73
N ASP A 161 4.15 38.77 25.89
CA ASP A 161 4.70 39.94 26.60
C ASP A 161 6.12 39.65 27.13
N ASP A 162 6.42 38.37 27.38
CA ASP A 162 7.73 37.90 27.81
C ASP A 162 8.58 37.49 26.60
N CYS A 163 9.73 38.15 26.44
CA CYS A 163 10.84 37.69 25.62
C CYS A 163 11.99 37.28 26.54
N PRO A 164 12.76 36.22 26.24
CA PRO A 164 12.80 35.39 25.02
C PRO A 164 11.80 34.21 24.97
N ASN A 165 11.66 33.53 23.81
CA ASN A 165 10.67 32.46 23.57
C ASN A 165 11.26 31.08 23.22
N ALA A 166 10.39 30.06 23.08
CA ALA A 166 10.73 28.65 22.92
C ALA A 166 11.25 28.20 21.53
N SER A 167 11.78 29.10 20.69
CA SER A 167 12.18 28.79 19.30
C SER A 167 13.16 27.62 19.18
N VAL A 168 14.21 27.58 19.99
CA VAL A 168 15.22 26.49 19.99
C VAL A 168 14.64 25.17 20.53
N ALA A 169 13.69 25.22 21.46
CA ALA A 169 13.02 24.02 21.96
C ALA A 169 12.10 23.43 20.90
N GLY A 170 11.41 24.29 20.13
CA GLY A 170 10.68 23.89 18.93
C GLY A 170 11.59 23.23 17.90
N LEU A 171 12.78 23.79 17.66
CA LEU A 171 13.78 23.22 16.77
C LEU A 171 14.29 21.85 17.24
N GLU A 172 14.66 21.71 18.51
CA GLU A 172 15.09 20.41 19.07
C GLU A 172 13.99 19.34 18.98
N SER A 173 12.76 19.76 19.27
CA SER A 173 11.55 18.93 19.17
C SER A 173 11.33 18.43 17.74
N ALA A 174 11.50 19.30 16.73
CA ALA A 174 11.48 18.91 15.32
C ALA A 174 12.60 17.89 14.99
N LEU A 175 13.83 18.14 15.47
CA LEU A 175 14.99 17.27 15.20
C LEU A 175 14.87 15.85 15.79
N GLU A 176 13.95 15.62 16.73
CA GLU A 176 13.64 14.27 17.21
C GLU A 176 12.77 13.46 16.24
N HIS A 177 11.93 14.15 15.46
CA HIS A 177 10.88 13.53 14.64
C HIS A 177 10.99 13.85 13.15
N ILE A 178 12.03 14.57 12.73
CA ILE A 178 12.36 14.74 11.32
C ILE A 178 13.22 13.59 10.80
N ARG A 179 13.06 13.24 9.52
CA ARG A 179 13.92 12.28 8.83
C ARG A 179 15.30 12.88 8.53
N PRO A 180 16.35 12.05 8.45
CA PRO A 180 17.64 12.50 7.93
C PRO A 180 17.51 13.11 6.53
N ASN A 181 18.29 14.15 6.24
CA ASN A 181 18.22 15.01 5.05
C ASN A 181 16.95 15.86 4.92
N GLY A 182 16.02 15.80 5.89
CA GLY A 182 14.83 16.65 5.90
C GLY A 182 15.15 18.14 6.10
N GLN A 183 14.12 18.98 6.04
CA GLN A 183 14.28 20.43 6.20
C GLN A 183 13.35 21.02 7.25
N ILE A 184 13.84 22.02 7.98
CA ILE A 184 13.06 22.74 8.99
C ILE A 184 12.91 24.18 8.53
N ILE A 185 11.69 24.70 8.57
CA ILE A 185 11.40 26.13 8.39
C ILE A 185 11.10 26.71 9.78
N LEU A 186 12.05 27.47 10.34
CA LEU A 186 11.89 28.17 11.61
C LEU A 186 11.46 29.62 11.36
N VAL A 187 10.31 30.00 11.90
CA VAL A 187 9.74 31.34 11.75
C VAL A 187 9.48 31.96 13.11
N THR A 188 10.11 33.10 13.40
CA THR A 188 10.04 33.75 14.70
C THR A 188 10.22 35.26 14.58
N ALA A 189 9.70 35.99 15.56
CA ALA A 189 9.81 37.43 15.74
C ALA A 189 10.47 37.79 17.08
N SER A 190 11.15 36.84 17.73
CA SER A 190 11.64 37.01 19.11
C SER A 190 12.99 36.33 19.35
N SER A 191 13.67 36.76 20.41
CA SER A 191 14.94 36.20 20.86
C SER A 191 14.76 34.76 21.37
N PRO A 192 15.74 33.85 21.17
CA PRO A 192 15.66 32.47 21.64
C PRO A 192 15.89 32.37 23.15
N HIS A 193 15.12 31.52 23.85
CA HIS A 193 15.27 31.31 25.31
C HIS A 193 16.55 30.59 25.74
N LYS A 194 17.26 29.95 24.80
CA LYS A 194 18.47 29.17 25.08
C LYS A 194 19.42 29.13 23.89
N ASP A 195 20.62 28.64 24.16
CA ASP A 195 21.66 28.37 23.17
C ASP A 195 21.25 27.28 22.16
N ALA A 196 21.70 27.42 20.92
CA ALA A 196 21.32 26.55 19.81
C ALA A 196 22.37 25.50 19.41
N ALA A 197 23.53 25.43 20.08
CA ALA A 197 24.65 24.58 19.64
C ALA A 197 24.29 23.09 19.61
N ALA A 198 23.51 22.61 20.59
CA ALA A 198 23.04 21.22 20.62
C ALA A 198 22.09 20.91 19.44
N ALA A 199 21.19 21.84 19.13
CA ALA A 199 20.28 21.72 18.00
C ALA A 199 21.06 21.71 16.66
N ILE A 200 22.04 22.60 16.51
CA ILE A 200 22.92 22.65 15.32
C ILE A 200 23.68 21.34 15.15
N ALA A 201 24.33 20.82 16.20
CA ALA A 201 25.08 19.58 16.12
C ALA A 201 24.20 18.39 15.71
N LYS A 202 22.98 18.32 16.23
CA LYS A 202 22.00 17.28 15.88
C LYS A 202 21.52 17.42 14.44
N ALA A 203 21.21 18.64 13.99
CA ALA A 203 20.83 18.92 12.61
C ALA A 203 21.94 18.51 11.63
N GLN A 204 23.20 18.84 11.93
CA GLN A 204 24.37 18.42 11.13
C GLN A 204 24.52 16.91 11.07
N GLN A 205 24.36 16.20 12.20
CA GLN A 205 24.42 14.74 12.24
C GLN A 205 23.37 14.10 11.34
N GLN A 206 22.16 14.66 11.33
CA GLN A 206 21.04 14.18 10.53
C GLN A 206 21.05 14.74 9.10
N LYS A 207 21.98 15.65 8.76
CA LYS A 207 22.01 16.41 7.50
C LYS A 207 20.75 17.22 7.25
N VAL A 208 20.08 17.65 8.32
CA VAL A 208 18.88 18.48 8.26
C VAL A 208 19.28 19.92 8.03
N LYS A 209 18.66 20.58 7.04
CA LYS A 209 18.86 22.01 6.78
C LYS A 209 17.81 22.82 7.53
N VAL A 210 18.22 23.92 8.18
CA VAL A 210 17.30 24.81 8.89
C VAL A 210 17.22 26.15 8.17
N GLN A 211 16.05 26.41 7.58
CA GLN A 211 15.69 27.67 6.94
C GLN A 211 15.12 28.58 8.01
N VAL A 212 15.78 29.71 8.28
CA VAL A 212 15.38 30.62 9.35
C VAL A 212 14.83 31.91 8.78
N MET A 213 13.62 32.27 9.22
CA MET A 213 12.96 33.54 8.94
C MET A 213 12.76 34.29 10.26
N LEU A 214 13.61 35.29 10.48
CA LEU A 214 13.53 36.19 11.63
C LEU A 214 12.79 37.47 11.21
N LEU A 215 11.56 37.63 11.72
CA LEU A 215 10.58 38.63 11.28
C LEU A 215 10.50 39.85 12.21
N ASP A 216 11.20 39.80 13.34
CA ASP A 216 11.39 40.87 14.30
C ASP A 216 12.44 40.43 15.34
N SER A 217 12.78 41.31 16.28
CA SER A 217 13.63 40.99 17.43
C SER A 217 13.08 41.69 18.69
N CYS A 218 13.31 41.10 19.87
CA CYS A 218 12.83 41.67 21.14
C CYS A 218 13.80 42.69 21.74
N ASP A 219 15.06 42.32 21.91
CA ASP A 219 16.02 43.09 22.72
C ASP A 219 17.27 43.49 21.93
N ASN A 220 18.06 42.49 21.51
CA ASN A 220 19.32 42.70 20.84
C ASN A 220 19.30 42.05 19.46
N GLU A 221 18.82 42.82 18.49
CA GLU A 221 18.73 42.41 17.09
C GLU A 221 20.03 41.82 16.55
N ALA A 222 21.18 42.41 16.90
CA ALA A 222 22.47 41.92 16.44
C ALA A 222 22.81 40.54 17.02
N ALA A 223 22.49 40.30 18.29
CA ALA A 223 22.69 39.00 18.94
C ALA A 223 21.72 37.95 18.40
N ASP A 224 20.43 38.31 18.24
CA ASP A 224 19.42 37.41 17.69
C ASP A 224 19.78 36.99 16.26
N LYS A 225 20.13 37.96 15.42
CA LYS A 225 20.61 37.69 14.06
C LYS A 225 21.83 36.77 14.07
N ALA A 226 22.78 36.96 14.96
CA ALA A 226 23.97 36.10 15.02
C ALA A 226 23.62 34.65 15.35
N ILE A 227 22.73 34.42 16.32
CA ILE A 227 22.29 33.06 16.71
C ILE A 227 21.51 32.40 15.56
N TYR A 228 20.47 33.07 15.06
CA TYR A 228 19.63 32.51 14.01
C TYR A 228 20.36 32.32 12.67
N LYS A 229 21.33 33.20 12.37
CA LYS A 229 22.20 33.02 11.21
C LYS A 229 23.15 31.84 11.38
N SER A 230 23.73 31.65 12.57
CA SER A 230 24.55 30.46 12.86
C SER A 230 23.75 29.17 12.67
N ILE A 231 22.50 29.11 13.17
CA ILE A 231 21.61 27.96 12.95
C ILE A 231 21.46 27.65 11.45
N ALA A 232 21.16 28.67 10.64
CA ALA A 232 20.96 28.47 9.22
C ALA A 232 22.25 28.08 8.48
N ASP A 233 23.32 28.86 8.65
CA ASP A 233 24.59 28.67 7.94
C ASP A 233 25.22 27.32 8.26
N GLU A 234 25.27 26.94 9.54
CA GLU A 234 25.95 25.73 10.00
C GLU A 234 25.19 24.45 9.65
N THR A 235 23.89 24.56 9.37
CA THR A 235 23.05 23.44 8.90
C THR A 235 22.89 23.42 7.38
N GLY A 236 23.48 24.37 6.66
CA GLY A 236 23.38 24.48 5.21
C GLY A 236 22.01 24.98 4.72
N GLY A 237 21.24 25.64 5.58
CA GLY A 237 20.01 26.34 5.25
C GLY A 237 20.25 27.82 4.90
N THR A 238 19.19 28.62 4.97
CA THR A 238 19.20 30.04 4.63
C THR A 238 18.70 30.89 5.79
N PHE A 239 19.38 32.01 6.05
CA PHE A 239 18.94 33.01 7.01
C PHE A 239 18.31 34.19 6.29
N ASN A 240 17.08 34.53 6.70
CA ASN A 240 16.30 35.60 6.13
C ASN A 240 15.84 36.54 7.26
N TRP A 241 16.18 37.82 7.13
CA TRP A 241 15.77 38.86 8.05
C TRP A 241 14.75 39.78 7.39
N ALA A 242 13.63 39.99 8.06
CA ALA A 242 12.60 40.90 7.60
C ALA A 242 11.86 41.55 8.78
N SER A 243 12.41 42.63 9.34
CA SER A 243 11.68 43.48 10.29
C SER A 243 10.82 44.52 9.58
N GLY A 244 9.92 45.17 10.33
CA GLY A 244 8.90 46.12 9.86
C GLY A 244 9.38 47.35 9.04
N GLU A 245 10.65 47.43 8.65
CA GLU A 245 11.18 48.39 7.67
C GLU A 245 11.15 47.89 6.21
N VAL A 246 10.67 46.67 5.93
CA VAL A 246 10.38 46.28 4.55
C VAL A 246 9.16 47.08 4.06
N THR A 247 9.42 48.24 3.47
CA THR A 247 8.48 49.33 3.08
C THR A 247 7.38 48.98 2.07
N SER A 248 7.14 47.71 1.78
CA SER A 248 5.90 47.26 1.13
C SER A 248 5.62 45.80 1.48
N LEU A 249 4.44 45.51 2.01
CA LEU A 249 3.93 44.15 2.32
C LEU A 249 4.26 43.12 1.22
N GLY A 250 4.22 43.53 -0.05
CA GLY A 250 4.55 42.64 -1.18
C GLY A 250 5.98 42.08 -1.19
N LYS A 251 6.99 42.80 -0.68
CA LYS A 251 8.37 42.28 -0.61
C LYS A 251 8.54 41.23 0.51
N PHE A 252 7.75 41.39 1.57
CA PHE A 252 7.74 40.47 2.70
C PHE A 252 7.03 39.16 2.32
N GLU A 253 5.90 39.26 1.61
CA GLU A 253 5.20 38.12 1.02
C GLU A 253 6.07 37.37 0.00
N GLU A 254 6.79 38.10 -0.87
CA GLU A 254 7.70 37.51 -1.86
C GLU A 254 8.82 36.70 -1.20
N LEU A 255 9.40 37.21 -0.11
CA LEU A 255 10.45 36.53 0.64
C LEU A 255 9.95 35.23 1.27
N ILE A 256 8.83 35.27 2.02
CA ILE A 256 8.26 34.08 2.66
C ILE A 256 7.87 33.06 1.60
N SER A 257 7.22 33.51 0.53
CA SER A 257 6.85 32.65 -0.59
C SER A 257 8.06 31.97 -1.19
N ALA A 258 9.14 32.70 -1.49
CA ALA A 258 10.36 32.15 -2.06
C ALA A 258 11.02 31.10 -1.15
N VAL A 259 11.15 31.37 0.15
CA VAL A 259 11.77 30.44 1.11
C VAL A 259 10.94 29.17 1.25
N VAL A 260 9.64 29.30 1.52
CA VAL A 260 8.75 28.15 1.76
C VAL A 260 8.62 27.30 0.50
N THR A 261 8.39 27.91 -0.67
CA THR A 261 8.23 27.16 -1.93
C THR A 261 9.51 26.46 -2.34
N SER A 262 10.67 27.14 -2.28
CA SER A 262 11.96 26.50 -2.61
C SER A 262 12.29 25.34 -1.68
N THR A 263 12.04 25.50 -0.38
CA THR A 263 12.24 24.44 0.63
C THR A 263 11.34 23.25 0.33
N ALA A 264 10.03 23.48 0.18
CA ALA A 264 9.07 22.43 -0.10
C ALA A 264 9.37 21.71 -1.43
N THR A 265 9.77 22.44 -2.48
CA THR A 265 10.20 21.85 -3.76
C THR A 265 11.48 21.02 -3.65
N GLU A 266 12.44 21.42 -2.82
CA GLU A 266 13.63 20.60 -2.59
C GLU A 266 13.30 19.32 -1.82
N VAL A 267 12.47 19.40 -0.77
CA VAL A 267 12.02 18.23 -0.02
C VAL A 267 11.21 17.28 -0.90
N ASP A 268 10.32 17.81 -1.74
CA ASP A 268 9.55 17.03 -2.71
C ASP A 268 10.43 16.19 -3.64
N LYS A 269 11.47 16.81 -4.23
CA LYS A 269 12.46 16.10 -5.04
C LYS A 269 13.23 15.02 -4.25
N GLN A 270 13.51 15.26 -2.97
CA GLN A 270 14.15 14.27 -2.13
C GLN A 270 13.24 13.08 -1.85
N VAL A 271 11.95 13.34 -1.60
CA VAL A 271 10.93 12.31 -1.40
C VAL A 271 10.78 11.47 -2.67
N GLU A 272 10.72 12.11 -3.84
CA GLU A 272 10.69 11.45 -5.15
C GLU A 272 11.90 10.51 -5.35
N GLN A 273 13.11 10.99 -5.06
CA GLN A 273 14.34 10.19 -5.18
C GLN A 273 14.43 9.04 -4.17
N ALA A 274 13.82 9.20 -2.99
CA ALA A 274 13.76 8.17 -1.96
C ALA A 274 12.60 7.18 -2.16
N SER A 275 11.75 7.44 -3.16
CA SER A 275 10.59 6.65 -3.46
C SER A 275 10.95 5.42 -4.29
N ILE A 276 10.17 4.36 -4.08
CA ILE A 276 10.37 3.02 -4.65
C ILE A 276 9.05 2.56 -5.23
N LYS A 277 9.06 2.15 -6.49
CA LYS A 277 7.88 1.69 -7.20
C LYS A 277 7.72 0.18 -7.11
N LEU A 278 6.57 -0.25 -6.59
CA LEU A 278 6.07 -1.61 -6.70
C LEU A 278 5.08 -1.67 -7.86
N THR A 279 5.29 -2.60 -8.78
CA THR A 279 4.33 -2.90 -9.84
C THR A 279 3.89 -4.35 -9.73
N ILE A 280 2.58 -4.59 -9.73
CA ILE A 280 1.99 -5.93 -9.86
C ILE A 280 1.60 -6.12 -11.32
N THR A 281 2.20 -7.10 -11.97
CA THR A 281 1.78 -7.55 -13.30
C THR A 281 0.31 -7.98 -13.21
N SER A 282 -0.56 -7.43 -14.07
CA SER A 282 -2.00 -7.70 -14.02
C SER A 282 -2.29 -9.19 -13.96
N PRO A 283 -2.85 -9.70 -12.85
CA PRO A 283 -3.05 -11.12 -12.69
C PRO A 283 -4.18 -11.60 -13.59
N THR A 284 -4.00 -12.79 -14.17
CA THR A 284 -5.07 -13.54 -14.80
C THR A 284 -5.69 -14.46 -13.75
N HIS A 285 -7.03 -14.51 -13.68
CA HIS A 285 -7.78 -15.43 -12.79
C HIS A 285 -7.69 -15.16 -11.28
N GLY A 286 -7.22 -13.99 -10.86
CA GLY A 286 -7.25 -13.60 -9.45
C GLY A 286 -7.22 -12.09 -9.26
N THR A 287 -7.19 -11.67 -8.01
CA THR A 287 -7.02 -10.29 -7.59
C THR A 287 -5.88 -10.17 -6.58
N VAL A 288 -5.18 -9.04 -6.61
CA VAL A 288 -4.16 -8.67 -5.63
C VAL A 288 -4.58 -7.36 -4.99
N THR A 289 -4.66 -7.35 -3.66
CA THR A 289 -5.09 -6.20 -2.87
C THR A 289 -4.13 -5.95 -1.71
N GLY A 290 -3.95 -4.70 -1.29
CA GLY A 290 -3.17 -4.36 -0.10
C GLY A 290 -2.16 -3.23 -0.34
N SER A 291 -1.85 -2.45 0.70
CA SER A 291 -0.90 -1.34 0.65
C SER A 291 -1.11 -0.37 -0.54
N GLY A 292 -2.37 -0.06 -0.88
CA GLY A 292 -2.70 0.83 -2.01
C GLY A 292 -2.73 0.14 -3.39
N ILE A 293 -2.44 -1.16 -3.46
CA ILE A 293 -2.64 -1.99 -4.65
C ILE A 293 -4.07 -2.56 -4.66
N ASN A 294 -4.70 -2.55 -5.83
CA ASN A 294 -5.98 -3.22 -6.14
C ASN A 294 -6.02 -3.65 -7.61
N CYS A 295 -5.32 -4.73 -7.93
CA CYS A 295 -5.09 -5.23 -9.29
C CYS A 295 -5.93 -6.49 -9.57
N PRO A 296 -6.55 -6.66 -10.77
CA PRO A 296 -6.42 -5.83 -11.97
C PRO A 296 -7.50 -4.74 -12.11
N THR A 297 -8.37 -4.56 -11.12
CA THR A 297 -9.58 -3.72 -11.25
C THR A 297 -9.30 -2.22 -11.26
N ASP A 298 -8.21 -1.80 -10.63
CA ASP A 298 -7.88 -0.39 -10.43
C ASP A 298 -6.36 -0.19 -10.49
N THR A 299 -5.71 -0.05 -9.35
CA THR A 299 -4.32 0.37 -9.26
C THR A 299 -3.39 -0.84 -9.12
N CYS A 300 -2.60 -1.12 -10.17
CA CYS A 300 -1.61 -2.21 -10.19
C CYS A 300 -0.19 -1.75 -9.84
N SER A 301 0.02 -0.48 -9.51
CA SER A 301 1.32 0.01 -9.06
C SER A 301 1.17 1.04 -7.96
N ALA A 302 2.03 0.97 -6.96
CA ALA A 302 2.08 1.94 -5.86
C ALA A 302 3.53 2.31 -5.56
N THR A 303 3.70 3.50 -5.00
CA THR A 303 5.00 4.04 -4.64
C THR A 303 5.14 4.05 -3.13
N PHE A 304 6.29 3.59 -2.65
CA PHE A 304 6.64 3.44 -1.24
C PHE A 304 7.95 4.12 -0.95
N ARG A 305 8.34 4.24 0.32
CA ARG A 305 9.71 4.60 0.69
C ARG A 305 10.55 3.34 0.89
N LYS A 306 11.86 3.51 0.72
CA LYS A 306 12.81 2.45 1.06
C LYS A 306 12.69 2.04 2.52
N GLY A 307 12.40 0.76 2.77
CA GLY A 307 12.23 0.21 4.10
C GLY A 307 10.77 0.11 4.56
N ASP A 308 9.81 0.59 3.76
CA ASP A 308 8.40 0.46 4.10
C ASP A 308 7.97 -1.02 4.11
N SER A 309 7.05 -1.34 5.02
CA SER A 309 6.41 -2.65 5.08
C SER A 309 5.22 -2.69 4.13
N VAL A 310 5.26 -3.59 3.16
CA VAL A 310 4.17 -3.83 2.20
C VAL A 310 3.47 -5.12 2.58
N THR A 311 2.13 -5.09 2.61
CA THR A 311 1.29 -6.28 2.82
C THR A 311 0.37 -6.45 1.62
N LEU A 312 0.47 -7.59 0.96
CA LEU A 312 -0.35 -7.97 -0.19
C LEU A 312 -1.19 -9.20 0.13
N ASN A 313 -2.37 -9.26 -0.45
CA ASN A 313 -3.27 -10.39 -0.39
C ASN A 313 -3.67 -10.78 -1.82
N ALA A 314 -3.29 -11.98 -2.22
CA ALA A 314 -3.66 -12.55 -3.51
C ALA A 314 -4.82 -13.54 -3.35
N LEU A 315 -5.93 -13.28 -4.04
CA LEU A 315 -7.13 -14.10 -3.99
C LEU A 315 -7.49 -14.63 -5.39
N GLY A 316 -7.51 -15.95 -5.55
CA GLY A 316 -7.93 -16.58 -6.80
C GLY A 316 -9.44 -16.48 -7.02
N ASN A 317 -9.85 -16.18 -8.25
CA ASN A 317 -11.24 -16.23 -8.65
C ASN A 317 -11.62 -17.67 -8.94
N ALA A 318 -12.70 -18.16 -8.32
CA ALA A 318 -13.13 -19.55 -8.52
C ALA A 318 -13.27 -19.89 -10.03
N PRO A 319 -12.72 -21.02 -10.49
CA PRO A 319 -12.17 -22.13 -9.70
C PRO A 319 -10.66 -22.03 -9.35
N TYR A 320 -9.99 -20.93 -9.67
CA TYR A 320 -8.56 -20.73 -9.45
C TYR A 320 -8.23 -20.38 -8.00
N GLN A 321 -7.01 -20.72 -7.56
CA GLN A 321 -6.46 -20.43 -6.25
C GLN A 321 -5.09 -19.76 -6.41
N PHE A 322 -4.71 -18.93 -5.45
CA PHE A 322 -3.35 -18.39 -5.39
C PHE A 322 -2.37 -19.51 -5.09
N VAL A 323 -1.25 -19.55 -5.82
CA VAL A 323 -0.21 -20.57 -5.68
C VAL A 323 1.06 -19.97 -5.10
N SER A 324 1.58 -18.93 -5.75
CA SER A 324 2.86 -18.34 -5.38
C SER A 324 3.05 -16.93 -5.94
N TRP A 325 3.98 -16.21 -5.32
CA TRP A 325 4.53 -14.96 -5.84
C TRP A 325 5.79 -15.24 -6.67
N SER A 326 6.02 -14.43 -7.69
CA SER A 326 7.32 -14.28 -8.36
C SER A 326 7.72 -12.80 -8.40
N GLY A 327 8.98 -12.52 -8.77
CA GLY A 327 9.53 -11.15 -8.78
C GLY A 327 9.95 -10.61 -7.41
N GLY A 328 10.06 -11.48 -6.39
CA GLY A 328 10.55 -11.13 -5.06
C GLY A 328 9.48 -10.69 -4.06
N CYS A 329 8.20 -10.63 -4.47
CA CYS A 329 7.09 -10.36 -3.57
C CYS A 329 6.77 -11.55 -2.65
N GLN A 330 6.13 -11.23 -1.53
CA GLN A 330 5.54 -12.14 -0.57
C GLN A 330 4.25 -11.51 -0.03
N ASP A 331 3.49 -12.21 0.80
CA ASP A 331 2.29 -11.62 1.44
C ASP A 331 2.65 -10.46 2.37
N SER A 332 3.85 -10.46 2.94
CA SER A 332 4.40 -9.35 3.72
C SER A 332 5.91 -9.27 3.53
N PHE A 333 6.41 -8.09 3.15
CA PHE A 333 7.84 -7.87 2.91
C PHE A 333 8.22 -6.39 3.09
N THR A 334 9.52 -6.14 3.24
CA THR A 334 10.09 -4.79 3.26
C THR A 334 10.56 -4.42 1.87
N ILE A 335 10.09 -3.30 1.32
CA ILE A 335 10.46 -2.86 -0.03
C ILE A 335 11.77 -2.07 0.00
N THR A 336 12.77 -2.50 -0.78
CA THR A 336 14.12 -1.90 -0.73
C THR A 336 14.65 -1.37 -2.06
N SER A 337 14.00 -1.74 -3.17
CA SER A 337 14.28 -1.31 -4.53
C SER A 337 13.01 -1.44 -5.37
N ASP A 338 12.98 -0.79 -6.54
CA ASP A 338 11.89 -0.96 -7.49
C ASP A 338 11.74 -2.45 -7.83
N MET A 339 10.50 -2.91 -7.92
CA MET A 339 10.21 -4.30 -8.21
C MET A 339 8.93 -4.46 -9.01
N GLU A 340 8.93 -5.47 -9.87
CA GLU A 340 7.77 -5.95 -10.58
C GLU A 340 7.49 -7.39 -10.14
N CYS A 341 6.26 -7.63 -9.68
CA CYS A 341 5.85 -8.90 -9.11
C CYS A 341 4.66 -9.49 -9.86
N THR A 342 4.58 -10.81 -9.88
CA THR A 342 3.43 -11.52 -10.44
C THR A 342 2.87 -12.50 -9.40
N ALA A 343 1.54 -12.52 -9.26
CA ALA A 343 0.84 -13.55 -8.52
C ALA A 343 0.43 -14.68 -9.48
N LYS A 344 0.86 -15.91 -9.20
CA LYS A 344 0.47 -17.11 -9.95
C LYS A 344 -0.87 -17.63 -9.40
N PHE A 345 -1.84 -17.80 -10.29
CA PHE A 345 -3.14 -18.39 -9.98
C PHE A 345 -3.40 -19.60 -10.85
N GLU A 346 -3.75 -20.72 -10.24
CA GLU A 346 -3.97 -21.97 -10.95
C GLU A 346 -5.24 -22.66 -10.46
N GLN A 347 -5.86 -23.41 -11.38
CA GLN A 347 -7.01 -24.22 -11.05
C GLN A 347 -6.53 -25.57 -10.51
N PRO A 348 -6.93 -25.97 -9.29
CA PRO A 348 -6.65 -27.31 -8.81
C PRO A 348 -7.35 -28.34 -9.70
N VAL A 349 -6.72 -29.48 -9.93
CA VAL A 349 -7.39 -30.61 -10.55
C VAL A 349 -8.14 -31.37 -9.47
N ILE A 350 -9.46 -31.48 -9.64
CA ILE A 350 -10.34 -32.14 -8.68
C ILE A 350 -10.97 -33.35 -9.38
N TYR A 351 -10.63 -34.54 -8.92
CA TYR A 351 -11.30 -35.77 -9.32
C TYR A 351 -12.31 -36.15 -8.24
N VAL A 352 -13.57 -36.33 -8.63
CA VAL A 352 -14.65 -36.73 -7.73
C VAL A 352 -15.18 -38.07 -8.17
N LEU A 353 -15.14 -39.04 -7.27
CA LEU A 353 -15.83 -40.31 -7.39
C LEU A 353 -17.11 -40.25 -6.58
N THR A 354 -18.21 -40.05 -7.29
CA THR A 354 -19.56 -40.35 -6.79
C THR A 354 -19.89 -41.80 -7.12
N LYS A 355 -20.86 -42.37 -6.38
CA LYS A 355 -21.29 -43.78 -6.45
C LYS A 355 -21.11 -44.41 -7.85
N PRO A 356 -20.19 -45.37 -8.03
CA PRO A 356 -20.22 -46.23 -9.19
C PRO A 356 -21.39 -47.23 -9.10
N SER A 357 -21.87 -47.67 -10.26
CA SER A 357 -22.87 -48.74 -10.39
C SER A 357 -22.32 -50.11 -9.95
N SER A 358 -21.01 -50.26 -9.82
CA SER A 358 -20.30 -51.45 -9.35
C SER A 358 -19.28 -51.08 -8.26
N LEU A 359 -19.10 -51.93 -7.24
CA LEU A 359 -18.03 -51.77 -6.26
C LEU A 359 -16.66 -51.84 -6.95
N ASN A 360 -15.64 -51.16 -6.41
CA ASN A 360 -14.24 -51.24 -6.86
C ASN A 360 -13.92 -50.60 -8.24
N THR A 361 -14.66 -49.59 -8.70
CA THR A 361 -14.28 -48.86 -9.92
C THR A 361 -13.13 -47.88 -9.66
N THR A 362 -12.06 -48.03 -10.42
CA THR A 362 -11.00 -47.01 -10.56
C THR A 362 -11.46 -45.91 -11.52
N VAL A 363 -11.36 -44.64 -11.13
CA VAL A 363 -11.34 -43.54 -12.10
C VAL A 363 -9.89 -43.29 -12.48
N THR A 364 -9.59 -43.51 -13.76
CA THR A 364 -8.32 -43.14 -14.36
C THR A 364 -8.19 -41.63 -14.35
N ILE A 365 -7.06 -41.16 -13.85
CA ILE A 365 -6.70 -39.75 -13.83
C ILE A 365 -6.08 -39.38 -15.19
N ASP A 366 -6.29 -38.13 -15.61
CA ASP A 366 -5.71 -37.62 -16.85
C ASP A 366 -4.20 -37.46 -16.64
N MET A 367 -3.42 -38.40 -17.18
CA MET A 367 -1.98 -38.47 -16.95
C MET A 367 -1.22 -37.30 -17.58
N GLU A 368 -1.71 -36.69 -18.66
CA GLU A 368 -1.04 -35.54 -19.28
C GLU A 368 -1.04 -34.36 -18.29
N ARG A 369 -2.22 -34.02 -17.80
CA ARG A 369 -2.40 -32.94 -16.81
C ARG A 369 -1.79 -33.27 -15.45
N PHE A 370 -1.76 -34.54 -15.06
CA PHE A 370 -1.14 -34.98 -13.81
C PHE A 370 0.38 -34.81 -13.86
N LEU A 371 1.01 -35.21 -14.96
CA LEU A 371 2.45 -35.09 -15.14
C LEU A 371 2.88 -33.62 -15.27
N ASP A 372 2.04 -32.75 -15.86
CA ASP A 372 2.30 -31.31 -15.90
C ASP A 372 2.54 -30.70 -14.50
N PHE A 373 1.86 -31.21 -13.46
CA PHE A 373 2.00 -30.71 -12.08
C PHE A 373 3.05 -31.49 -11.28
N CYS A 374 3.09 -32.81 -11.46
CA CYS A 374 3.83 -33.67 -10.53
C CYS A 374 5.24 -34.04 -11.03
N ALA A 375 5.60 -33.76 -12.29
CA ALA A 375 6.84 -34.24 -12.91
C ALA A 375 7.97 -33.21 -12.99
N ASP A 376 7.87 -32.11 -12.24
CA ASP A 376 8.93 -31.13 -12.05
C ASP A 376 9.75 -31.44 -10.77
N GLU A 377 10.74 -30.60 -10.44
CA GLU A 377 11.57 -30.79 -9.24
C GLU A 377 10.80 -30.53 -7.93
N SER A 378 9.74 -29.71 -7.97
CA SER A 378 8.88 -29.35 -6.84
C SER A 378 7.97 -30.51 -6.42
N GLY A 379 7.47 -31.24 -7.41
CA GLY A 379 6.33 -32.14 -7.30
C GLY A 379 5.04 -31.39 -6.99
N CYS A 380 3.94 -32.12 -7.05
CA CYS A 380 2.60 -31.59 -6.81
C CYS A 380 2.13 -31.87 -5.38
N SER A 381 1.22 -31.05 -4.86
CA SER A 381 0.53 -31.29 -3.59
C SER A 381 -0.77 -32.09 -3.79
N ILE A 382 -0.85 -33.26 -3.16
CA ILE A 382 -2.01 -34.17 -3.21
C ILE A 382 -2.78 -34.14 -1.89
N THR A 383 -4.11 -34.00 -1.96
CA THR A 383 -5.02 -34.18 -0.82
C THR A 383 -6.12 -35.18 -1.16
N LEU A 384 -6.27 -36.22 -0.34
CA LEU A 384 -7.36 -37.19 -0.45
C LEU A 384 -8.46 -36.84 0.55
N GLY A 385 -9.70 -36.82 0.07
CA GLY A 385 -10.89 -36.54 0.85
C GLY A 385 -11.90 -37.67 0.78
N LYS A 386 -12.62 -37.87 1.89
CA LYS A 386 -13.80 -38.72 1.97
C LYS A 386 -14.95 -37.92 2.58
N LYS A 387 -16.10 -37.92 1.92
CA LYS A 387 -17.37 -37.45 2.48
C LYS A 387 -18.30 -38.64 2.72
N GLU A 388 -18.74 -38.81 3.96
CA GLU A 388 -19.77 -39.80 4.32
C GLU A 388 -21.13 -39.10 4.39
N VAL A 389 -22.05 -39.46 3.49
CA VAL A 389 -23.43 -38.93 3.49
C VAL A 389 -24.27 -39.80 4.42
N ASN A 390 -24.60 -39.28 5.60
CA ASN A 390 -25.49 -39.94 6.57
C ASN A 390 -26.65 -39.01 6.92
N ALA A 391 -27.87 -39.46 6.64
CA ALA A 391 -29.10 -38.72 6.90
C ALA A 391 -29.35 -38.40 8.39
N ALA A 392 -28.66 -39.08 9.32
CA ALA A 392 -28.86 -38.92 10.77
C ALA A 392 -27.79 -38.07 11.48
N THR A 393 -26.56 -37.91 10.95
CA THR A 393 -25.41 -37.40 11.74
C THR A 393 -24.74 -36.14 11.21
N LYS A 394 -25.32 -35.47 10.20
CA LYS A 394 -24.67 -34.43 9.37
C LYS A 394 -23.52 -35.01 8.53
N ASP A 395 -23.30 -34.40 7.36
CA ASP A 395 -22.24 -34.79 6.43
C ASP A 395 -20.86 -34.70 7.12
N ARG A 396 -20.10 -35.80 7.13
CA ARG A 396 -18.73 -35.82 7.67
C ARG A 396 -17.72 -35.79 6.53
N VAL A 397 -16.88 -34.77 6.48
CA VAL A 397 -15.74 -34.67 5.55
C VAL A 397 -14.45 -34.98 6.31
N ILE A 398 -13.67 -35.92 5.78
CA ILE A 398 -12.37 -36.35 6.32
C ILE A 398 -11.32 -36.11 5.24
N LEU A 399 -10.21 -35.47 5.58
CA LEU A 399 -9.11 -35.17 4.67
C LEU A 399 -7.81 -35.85 5.13
N ARG A 400 -6.95 -36.21 4.19
CA ARG A 400 -5.59 -36.69 4.39
C ARG A 400 -4.67 -35.97 3.41
N GLY A 401 -3.52 -35.51 3.91
CA GLY A 401 -2.61 -34.63 3.19
C GLY A 401 -2.64 -33.18 3.74
N PRO A 402 -2.08 -32.21 3.01
CA PRO A 402 -1.42 -32.39 1.72
C PRO A 402 -0.15 -33.25 1.84
N ALA A 403 0.15 -34.03 0.81
CA ALA A 403 1.42 -34.73 0.66
C ALA A 403 2.06 -34.33 -0.67
N THR A 404 3.37 -34.13 -0.69
CA THR A 404 4.12 -33.85 -1.93
C THR A 404 4.30 -35.14 -2.72
N LEU A 405 4.07 -35.10 -4.02
CA LEU A 405 4.30 -36.22 -4.93
C LEU A 405 5.16 -35.75 -6.10
N VAL A 406 6.34 -36.35 -6.26
CA VAL A 406 7.27 -36.05 -7.35
C VAL A 406 7.39 -37.26 -8.28
N TYR A 407 7.14 -37.09 -9.57
CA TYR A 407 7.40 -38.09 -10.59
C TYR A 407 8.82 -37.94 -11.14
N ASN A 408 9.68 -38.93 -10.88
CA ASN A 408 10.98 -38.98 -11.51
C ASN A 408 10.85 -39.55 -12.93
N GLN A 409 10.92 -38.69 -13.94
CA GLN A 409 10.79 -39.09 -15.34
C GLN A 409 11.88 -40.08 -15.82
N ALA A 410 13.07 -40.02 -15.22
CA ALA A 410 14.21 -40.85 -15.62
C ALA A 410 14.08 -42.29 -15.10
N THR A 411 13.67 -42.45 -13.83
CA THR A 411 13.45 -43.77 -13.22
C THR A 411 12.04 -44.28 -13.45
N LYS A 412 11.11 -43.40 -13.84
CA LYS A 412 9.66 -43.63 -13.84
C LYS A 412 9.14 -44.01 -12.45
N HIS A 413 9.67 -43.39 -11.40
CA HIS A 413 9.25 -43.69 -10.02
C HIS A 413 8.57 -42.48 -9.37
N TRP A 414 7.61 -42.75 -8.49
CA TRP A 414 6.99 -41.77 -7.63
C TRP A 414 7.76 -41.61 -6.32
N ASN A 415 8.03 -40.36 -5.91
CA ASN A 415 8.55 -40.05 -4.59
C ASN A 415 7.44 -39.33 -3.80
N VAL A 416 6.98 -39.96 -2.71
CA VAL A 416 5.93 -39.41 -1.86
C VAL A 416 6.54 -38.80 -0.60
N GLY A 417 6.33 -37.51 -0.39
CA GLY A 417 6.73 -36.78 0.81
C GLY A 417 5.78 -37.02 1.99
N ALA A 418 6.26 -36.65 3.19
CA ALA A 418 5.44 -36.64 4.41
C ALA A 418 4.12 -35.86 4.19
N PRO A 419 2.99 -36.24 4.81
CA PRO A 419 2.83 -37.17 5.93
C PRO A 419 2.71 -38.66 5.54
N ILE A 420 3.03 -39.05 4.30
CA ILE A 420 2.96 -40.44 3.86
C ILE A 420 4.32 -41.13 4.05
N ASN A 421 4.27 -42.36 4.54
CA ASN A 421 5.38 -43.26 4.78
C ASN A 421 5.53 -44.26 3.60
N ASN A 422 6.19 -43.81 2.53
CA ASN A 422 6.98 -44.60 1.56
C ASN A 422 6.40 -45.82 0.81
N ASN A 423 5.09 -46.07 0.77
CA ASN A 423 4.54 -47.19 0.00
C ASN A 423 4.08 -46.76 -1.40
N GLY A 424 4.95 -46.18 -2.21
CA GLY A 424 4.61 -45.76 -3.56
C GLY A 424 5.79 -45.86 -4.50
N ILE A 425 6.37 -47.05 -4.64
CA ILE A 425 7.47 -47.32 -5.57
C ILE A 425 6.86 -47.96 -6.83
N ASP A 426 6.79 -47.22 -7.94
CA ASP A 426 6.58 -47.83 -9.27
C ASP A 426 7.81 -48.73 -9.59
N ALA A 427 7.57 -49.83 -10.30
CA ALA A 427 8.53 -50.81 -10.83
C ALA A 427 8.95 -52.04 -9.99
N ASP A 428 8.35 -52.35 -8.83
CA ASP A 428 8.69 -53.56 -8.04
C ASP A 428 7.63 -54.67 -7.99
N SER A 429 6.59 -54.62 -8.84
CA SER A 429 5.51 -55.63 -8.96
C SER A 429 4.66 -55.86 -7.70
N GLY A 430 4.86 -55.10 -6.63
CA GLY A 430 4.13 -55.17 -5.37
C GLY A 430 2.95 -54.19 -5.30
N GLU A 431 1.86 -54.62 -4.65
CA GLU A 431 0.68 -53.79 -4.41
C GLU A 431 1.00 -52.61 -3.48
N GLN A 432 0.92 -51.36 -3.95
CA GLN A 432 1.15 -50.20 -3.08
C GLN A 432 0.16 -49.05 -3.32
N HIS A 433 -0.41 -48.51 -2.24
CA HIS A 433 -1.32 -47.34 -2.28
C HIS A 433 -0.52 -46.09 -1.94
N PHE A 434 -0.59 -45.05 -2.79
CA PHE A 434 0.00 -43.75 -2.48
C PHE A 434 -0.65 -43.13 -1.23
N MET A 435 -1.99 -43.09 -1.17
CA MET A 435 -2.70 -42.50 -0.04
C MET A 435 -4.03 -43.23 0.22
N GLY A 436 -4.37 -43.50 1.48
CA GLY A 436 -5.58 -44.22 1.84
C GLY A 436 -6.41 -43.56 2.93
N LEU A 437 -7.71 -43.47 2.72
CA LEU A 437 -8.75 -43.08 3.68
C LEU A 437 -9.95 -44.02 3.50
N TYR A 438 -9.87 -45.23 4.09
CA TYR A 438 -10.88 -46.29 3.90
C TYR A 438 -12.32 -45.73 3.86
N PRO A 439 -13.10 -45.99 2.80
CA PRO A 439 -12.82 -46.84 1.64
C PRO A 439 -12.13 -46.14 0.45
N CYS A 440 -11.77 -44.87 0.53
CA CYS A 440 -11.16 -44.09 -0.56
C CYS A 440 -9.64 -44.30 -0.64
N TYR A 441 -9.09 -44.57 -1.82
CA TYR A 441 -7.65 -44.79 -2.02
C TYR A 441 -7.17 -44.12 -3.30
N PHE A 442 -6.05 -43.43 -3.21
CA PHE A 442 -5.25 -42.97 -4.34
C PHE A 442 -4.13 -43.98 -4.56
N ILE A 443 -4.08 -44.55 -5.76
CA ILE A 443 -3.29 -45.73 -6.08
C ILE A 443 -2.46 -45.51 -7.35
N ASP A 444 -1.38 -46.28 -7.46
CA ASP A 444 -0.71 -46.56 -8.71
C ASP A 444 -1.64 -47.49 -9.51
N ALA A 445 -2.04 -47.10 -10.72
CA ALA A 445 -3.15 -47.71 -11.45
C ALA A 445 -2.78 -49.05 -12.14
N GLU A 446 -2.07 -49.93 -11.43
CA GLU A 446 -1.82 -51.32 -11.86
C GLU A 446 -3.12 -52.16 -11.91
N TYR A 447 -4.24 -51.62 -11.42
CA TYR A 447 -5.53 -52.30 -11.32
C TYR A 447 -6.54 -51.78 -12.37
N THR A 448 -6.66 -52.49 -13.49
CA THR A 448 -7.95 -52.52 -14.21
C THR A 448 -8.67 -53.82 -13.83
N CYS A 449 -9.91 -53.69 -13.32
CA CYS A 449 -10.70 -54.88 -13.03
C CYS A 449 -11.10 -55.54 -14.35
N GLY A 450 -10.70 -56.80 -14.52
CA GLY A 450 -11.06 -57.59 -15.71
C GLY A 450 -12.54 -57.98 -15.77
N ASP A 451 -13.31 -57.74 -14.71
CA ASP A 451 -14.75 -58.01 -14.63
C ASP A 451 -15.50 -57.01 -13.71
N GLU A 452 -16.84 -57.01 -13.80
CA GLU A 452 -17.74 -56.11 -13.02
C GLU A 452 -17.71 -56.38 -11.50
N ALA A 453 -17.11 -57.49 -11.06
CA ALA A 453 -17.05 -57.90 -9.66
C ALA A 453 -15.71 -57.56 -8.99
N CYS A 454 -14.67 -57.20 -9.75
CA CYS A 454 -13.29 -57.01 -9.28
C CYS A 454 -12.85 -58.12 -8.31
N ASN A 455 -13.04 -59.38 -8.73
CA ASN A 455 -12.56 -60.52 -7.95
C ASN A 455 -11.02 -60.38 -7.79
N PRO A 456 -10.43 -60.50 -6.58
CA PRO A 456 -8.98 -60.48 -6.39
C PRO A 456 -8.22 -61.47 -7.30
N ASP A 457 -8.87 -62.54 -7.77
CA ASP A 457 -8.29 -63.51 -8.71
C ASP A 457 -8.31 -63.05 -10.20
N HIS A 458 -8.94 -61.92 -10.54
CA HIS A 458 -9.10 -61.39 -11.91
C HIS A 458 -8.56 -59.96 -12.09
N ILE A 459 -7.49 -59.64 -11.36
CA ILE A 459 -6.78 -58.37 -11.51
C ILE A 459 -5.90 -58.46 -12.75
N ASN A 460 -6.21 -57.67 -13.79
CA ASN A 460 -5.34 -57.52 -14.94
C ASN A 460 -4.29 -56.47 -14.60
N LYS A 461 -3.03 -56.91 -14.39
CA LYS A 461 -1.86 -56.02 -14.30
C LYS A 461 -1.67 -55.32 -15.64
N THR A 462 -2.17 -54.09 -15.75
CA THR A 462 -2.09 -53.32 -16.99
C THR A 462 -0.87 -52.42 -17.01
N ASP A 463 0.26 -53.02 -17.42
CA ASP A 463 1.37 -52.34 -18.10
C ASP A 463 2.35 -51.47 -17.28
N ASN A 464 3.58 -51.47 -17.78
CA ASN A 464 4.77 -50.67 -17.50
C ASN A 464 4.66 -49.15 -17.82
N LYS A 465 3.48 -48.56 -17.59
CA LYS A 465 3.18 -47.13 -17.77
C LYS A 465 2.78 -46.55 -16.42
N ALA A 466 3.40 -45.43 -16.07
CA ALA A 466 2.97 -44.62 -14.94
C ALA A 466 1.52 -44.17 -15.15
N GLN A 467 0.59 -44.83 -14.44
CA GLN A 467 -0.82 -44.45 -14.40
C GLN A 467 -1.21 -44.28 -12.94
N VAL A 468 -2.12 -43.36 -12.64
CA VAL A 468 -2.62 -43.15 -11.27
C VAL A 468 -4.14 -43.16 -11.26
N GLY A 469 -4.72 -43.62 -10.15
CA GLY A 469 -6.15 -43.87 -10.05
C GLY A 469 -6.72 -43.50 -8.69
N LEU A 470 -7.99 -43.09 -8.68
CA LEU A 470 -8.78 -42.97 -7.47
C LEU A 470 -9.74 -44.17 -7.39
N VAL A 471 -9.81 -44.83 -6.22
CA VAL A 471 -10.63 -46.02 -5.98
C VAL A 471 -11.49 -45.85 -4.73
N ASN A 472 -12.68 -46.46 -4.74
CA ASN A 472 -13.53 -46.65 -3.56
C ASN A 472 -13.69 -48.16 -3.27
N TRP A 473 -12.88 -48.70 -2.36
CA TRP A 473 -12.86 -50.11 -1.99
C TRP A 473 -13.92 -50.45 -0.95
N HIS A 474 -14.93 -51.22 -1.35
CA HIS A 474 -15.89 -51.83 -0.41
C HIS A 474 -16.65 -50.86 0.51
N GLY A 475 -16.84 -49.61 0.07
CA GLY A 475 -17.48 -48.55 0.83
C GLY A 475 -19.01 -48.61 0.92
N ASN A 476 -19.56 -47.96 1.95
CA ASN A 476 -20.99 -47.61 2.01
C ASN A 476 -21.37 -46.83 0.73
N PRO A 477 -22.48 -47.14 0.04
CA PRO A 477 -22.93 -46.47 -1.18
C PRO A 477 -23.10 -44.94 -1.06
N ASN A 478 -23.09 -44.41 0.16
CA ASN A 478 -23.18 -42.99 0.46
C ASN A 478 -21.81 -42.29 0.65
N THR A 479 -20.72 -42.93 0.26
CA THR A 479 -19.36 -42.37 0.38
C THR A 479 -18.92 -41.71 -0.92
N VAL A 480 -18.48 -40.45 -0.86
CA VAL A 480 -17.88 -39.72 -1.98
C VAL A 480 -16.38 -39.60 -1.73
N CYS A 481 -15.57 -40.06 -2.68
CA CYS A 481 -14.12 -39.93 -2.64
C CYS A 481 -13.71 -38.73 -3.52
N VAL A 482 -12.80 -37.91 -3.01
CA VAL A 482 -12.32 -36.71 -3.71
C VAL A 482 -10.80 -36.73 -3.69
N LEU A 483 -10.17 -36.53 -4.83
CA LEU A 483 -8.74 -36.28 -4.94
C LEU A 483 -8.55 -34.86 -5.44
N VAL A 484 -7.76 -34.07 -4.71
CA VAL A 484 -7.37 -32.72 -5.09
C VAL A 484 -5.87 -32.72 -5.35
N ILE A 485 -5.49 -32.23 -6.52
CA ILE A 485 -4.12 -32.12 -6.99
C ILE A 485 -3.84 -30.65 -7.29
N ARG A 486 -2.74 -30.14 -6.75
CA ARG A 486 -2.25 -28.79 -6.97
C ARG A 486 -0.80 -28.87 -7.44
N ASP A 487 -0.45 -28.02 -8.37
CA ASP A 487 0.96 -27.73 -8.69
C ASP A 487 1.67 -27.20 -7.43
#